data_AF-U6DMW9-F1
#
_entry.id   AF-U6DMW9-F1
#
_cell.length_a   1.000
_cell.length_b   1.000
_cell.length_c   1.000
_cell.angle_alpha   90.00
_cell.angle_beta   90.00
_cell.angle_gamma   90.00
#
_symmetry.space_group_name_H-M   'P 1'
#
loop_
_entity.id
_entity.type
_entity.pdbx_description
1 polymer ?
#
loop_
_entity_poly.entity_id
_entity_poly.type
_entity_poly.pdbx_seq_one_letter_code
_entity_poly.pdbx_strand_id
1 'polypeptide(L)'
;DTDVVMKLADQMRMLNFPQWFDLLKEIFSKFTIFLQRVKATLNIIHSVVLSVLDKNRRTRELEEISQQKNATKDNSLDTEVAYLIHEGMFISDAFSENELTPIAIDTTSQRNASPNSEPCSSDSVSEPECTTDSSSSKEQTSSSATPGGVDIMVNEDMKLTDLELEKLANNIQELLYSASDICHDRAVKFLMSRAKDGFLEKLNSTEFITLSRLMETFILDTEQICGRKSMSLLGALQSQANKFVNRFHEERKTKLSLLLDNERWKQADVPAEFQDLVDSISDGKIALPEKKSGATEERKPAEVLIVEGQQYAVVGTVLLLIRIILEYCQCVDNIPSVTTDMLTRLSDLLKYFNSRSCQLVLGAGALQVVGLKTITTKNLALSSRCLQLIVHYIPVIRAHFEARLQPKQYSMLRHFDHITKDYHDHIAEISAKLVAIMDSLFDKLLSKYEVKAPVPSACFRNICKQMAKMHEAIFDLLPEEQTQMLFLRINASYKLHLKKQLSHLNVINDGGPQNGLVTADVAFYTGNLQALKGLKDLDLNMSEIWEQKR
;
A
#
# COMPACT_ATOMS: atom_id res chain seq x y z
N ASP A 1 56.06 -11.89 -6.15
CA ASP A 1 54.66 -12.08 -6.56
C ASP A 1 53.82 -10.91 -6.15
N THR A 2 53.08 -10.44 -7.15
CA THR A 2 52.31 -9.21 -7.32
C THR A 2 51.42 -8.80 -6.14
N ASP A 3 51.74 -7.66 -5.53
CA ASP A 3 50.78 -6.77 -4.87
C ASP A 3 49.80 -6.27 -5.95
N VAL A 4 48.71 -7.01 -6.16
CA VAL A 4 47.58 -6.48 -6.91
C VAL A 4 46.98 -5.40 -6.01
N VAL A 5 47.26 -4.13 -6.31
CA VAL A 5 46.52 -3.00 -5.76
C VAL A 5 45.06 -3.17 -6.19
N MET A 6 44.30 -3.93 -5.40
CA MET A 6 42.86 -4.06 -5.59
C MET A 6 42.29 -2.67 -5.47
N LYS A 7 41.63 -2.18 -6.53
CA LYS A 7 40.96 -0.88 -6.48
C LYS A 7 39.98 -0.91 -5.31
N LEU A 8 39.77 0.21 -4.63
CA LEU A 8 38.87 0.30 -3.47
C LEU A 8 37.46 -0.27 -3.78
N ALA A 9 37.02 -0.13 -5.02
CA ALA A 9 35.78 -0.72 -5.53
C ALA A 9 35.78 -2.27 -5.48
N ASP A 10 36.91 -2.91 -5.77
CA ASP A 10 37.04 -4.37 -5.74
C ASP A 10 37.11 -4.91 -4.30
N GLN A 11 37.74 -4.17 -3.38
CA GLN A 11 37.71 -4.49 -1.95
C GLN A 11 36.28 -4.36 -1.39
N MET A 12 35.57 -3.30 -1.77
CA MET A 12 34.18 -3.06 -1.36
C MET A 12 33.23 -4.17 -1.85
N ARG A 13 33.52 -4.79 -3.00
CA ARG A 13 32.74 -5.92 -3.52
C ARG A 13 32.85 -7.19 -2.68
N MET A 14 33.95 -7.36 -1.96
CA MET A 14 34.22 -8.54 -1.12
C MET A 14 33.53 -8.48 0.25
N LEU A 15 32.99 -7.32 0.64
CA LEU A 15 32.33 -7.14 1.93
C LEU A 15 30.98 -7.84 1.99
N ASN A 16 30.72 -8.61 3.05
CA ASN A 16 29.38 -9.10 3.33
C ASN A 16 28.44 -7.94 3.77
N PHE A 17 27.13 -8.20 3.90
CA PHE A 17 26.18 -7.15 4.26
C PHE A 17 26.52 -6.44 5.56
N PRO A 18 26.79 -7.11 6.70
CA PRO A 18 27.18 -6.44 7.94
C PRO A 18 28.39 -5.51 7.77
N GLN A 19 29.47 -5.99 7.15
CA GLN A 19 30.69 -5.20 6.94
C GLN A 19 30.45 -3.99 6.04
N TRP A 20 29.74 -4.18 4.93
CA TRP A 20 29.40 -3.10 4.01
C TRP A 20 28.47 -2.07 4.67
N PHE A 21 27.52 -2.55 5.47
CA PHE A 21 26.55 -1.72 6.18
C PHE A 21 27.23 -0.87 7.26
N ASP A 22 28.19 -1.42 8.01
CA ASP A 22 28.95 -0.67 9.00
C ASP A 22 29.86 0.38 8.34
N LEU A 23 30.46 0.08 7.19
CA LEU A 23 31.19 1.06 6.39
C LEU A 23 30.26 2.21 5.94
N LEU A 24 29.03 1.90 5.50
CA LEU A 24 28.05 2.91 5.13
C LEU A 24 27.68 3.83 6.32
N LYS A 25 27.47 3.26 7.51
CA LYS A 25 27.24 4.04 8.73
C LYS A 25 28.39 5.00 9.02
N GLU A 26 29.63 4.52 8.89
CA GLU A 26 30.80 5.37 9.12
C GLU A 26 30.85 6.52 8.12
N ILE A 27 30.61 6.24 6.83
CA ILE A 27 30.55 7.27 5.78
C ILE A 27 29.48 8.33 6.11
N PHE A 28 28.28 7.90 6.49
CA PHE A 28 27.20 8.81 6.88
C PHE A 28 27.59 9.66 8.09
N SER A 29 28.18 9.05 9.13
CA SER A 29 28.69 9.77 10.29
C SER A 29 29.72 10.84 9.91
N LYS A 30 30.68 10.51 9.03
CA LYS A 30 31.68 11.48 8.56
C LYS A 30 31.07 12.61 7.74
N PHE A 31 30.08 12.33 6.88
CA PHE A 31 29.37 13.36 6.13
C PHE A 31 28.55 14.29 7.04
N THR A 32 27.87 13.74 8.05
CA THR A 32 27.15 14.55 9.04
C THR A 32 28.11 15.49 9.78
N ILE A 33 29.26 14.99 10.23
CA ILE A 33 30.29 15.84 10.89
C ILE A 33 30.83 16.90 9.92
N PHE A 34 31.08 16.55 8.66
CA PHE A 34 31.52 17.50 7.65
C PHE A 34 30.51 18.63 7.46
N LEU A 35 29.21 18.32 7.31
CA LEU A 35 28.16 19.32 7.16
C LEU A 35 27.99 20.19 8.41
N GLN A 36 28.12 19.62 9.61
CA GLN A 36 28.12 20.39 10.86
C GLN A 36 29.27 21.39 10.90
N ARG A 37 30.48 21.00 10.47
CA ARG A 37 31.64 21.90 10.39
C ARG A 37 31.43 22.99 9.35
N VAL A 38 30.92 22.65 8.17
CA VAL A 38 30.58 23.63 7.12
C VAL A 38 29.57 24.63 7.66
N LYS A 39 28.47 24.18 8.27
CA LYS A 39 27.46 25.04 8.90
C LYS A 39 28.06 25.95 9.98
N ALA A 40 28.92 25.42 10.86
CA ALA A 40 29.55 26.21 11.92
C ALA A 40 30.41 27.34 11.33
N THR A 41 31.25 27.03 10.34
CA THR A 41 32.07 28.04 9.65
C THR A 41 31.19 29.09 8.96
N LEU A 42 30.15 28.66 8.24
CA LEU A 42 29.23 29.55 7.54
C LEU A 42 28.44 30.45 8.50
N ASN A 43 28.03 29.95 9.66
CA ASN A 43 27.38 30.74 10.70
C ASN A 43 28.28 31.85 11.25
N ILE A 44 29.58 31.58 11.41
CA ILE A 44 30.55 32.60 11.84
C ILE A 44 30.65 33.70 10.78
N ILE A 45 30.80 33.33 9.51
CA ILE A 45 30.87 34.29 8.39
C ILE A 45 29.56 35.10 8.33
N HIS A 46 28.41 34.44 8.43
CA HIS A 46 27.10 35.09 8.43
C HIS A 46 26.95 36.08 9.60
N SER A 47 27.40 35.71 10.81
CA SER A 47 27.37 36.60 11.98
C SER A 47 28.25 37.84 11.78
N VAL A 48 29.40 37.69 11.14
CA VAL A 48 30.28 38.83 10.81
C VAL A 48 29.61 39.74 9.78
N VAL A 49 29.04 39.17 8.71
CA VAL A 49 28.30 39.91 7.68
C VAL A 49 27.14 40.70 8.28
N LEU A 50 26.34 40.08 9.15
CA LEU A 50 25.24 40.77 9.85
C LEU A 50 25.75 41.87 10.79
N SER A 51 26.85 41.65 11.50
CA SER A 51 27.43 42.68 12.38
C SER A 51 27.93 43.89 11.58
N VAL A 52 28.49 43.67 10.38
CA VAL A 52 28.90 44.75 9.47
C VAL A 52 27.69 45.49 8.92
N LEU A 53 26.64 44.77 8.50
CA LEU A 53 25.37 45.37 8.05
C LEU A 53 24.73 46.25 9.12
N ASP A 54 24.62 45.75 10.35
CA ASP A 54 24.04 46.49 11.48
C ASP A 54 24.88 47.73 11.83
N LYS A 55 26.21 47.62 11.83
CA LYS A 55 27.10 48.79 11.97
C LYS A 55 26.90 49.80 10.85
N ASN A 56 26.77 49.36 9.60
CA ASN A 56 26.57 50.24 8.45
C ASN A 56 25.23 50.99 8.54
N ARG A 57 24.16 50.32 8.98
CA ARG A 57 22.84 50.94 9.21
C ARG A 57 22.91 51.99 10.32
N ARG A 58 23.48 51.65 11.48
CA ARG A 58 23.63 52.61 12.60
C ARG A 58 24.51 53.81 12.23
N THR A 59 25.55 53.59 11.44
CA THR A 59 26.43 54.69 10.97
C THR A 59 25.65 55.64 10.05
N ARG A 60 24.81 55.11 9.16
CA ARG A 60 23.91 55.92 8.33
C ARG A 60 22.88 56.69 9.15
N GLU A 61 22.25 56.05 10.14
CA GLU A 61 21.31 56.73 11.06
C GLU A 61 22.00 57.88 11.83
N LEU A 62 23.23 57.68 12.28
CA LEU A 62 24.03 58.72 12.94
C LEU A 62 24.45 59.85 11.99
N GLU A 63 24.81 59.53 10.75
CA GLU A 63 25.12 60.51 9.70
C GLU A 63 23.88 61.35 9.34
N GLU A 64 22.70 60.73 9.18
CA GLU A 64 21.42 61.43 8.96
C GLU A 64 21.08 62.36 10.14
N ILE A 65 21.21 61.89 11.39
CA ILE A 65 21.00 62.72 12.59
C ILE A 65 22.01 63.89 12.65
N SER A 66 23.26 63.68 12.22
CA SER A 66 24.29 64.72 12.20
C SER A 66 24.05 65.76 11.11
N GLN A 67 23.60 65.35 9.92
CA GLN A 67 23.23 66.24 8.83
C GLN A 67 21.99 67.07 9.19
N GLN A 68 21.03 66.49 9.91
CA GLN A 68 19.85 67.19 10.40
C GLN A 68 20.18 68.20 11.52
N LYS A 69 21.21 67.92 12.34
CA LYS A 69 21.78 68.87 13.33
C LYS A 69 22.65 69.98 12.71
N ASN A 70 23.33 69.71 11.61
CA ASN A 70 24.13 70.72 10.90
C ASN A 70 23.24 71.67 10.08
N ALA A 71 22.17 71.16 9.46
CA ALA A 71 21.14 71.99 8.80
C ALA A 71 20.40 72.93 9.77
N THR A 72 20.30 72.58 11.06
CA THR A 72 19.75 73.47 12.10
C THR A 72 20.76 74.47 12.66
N LYS A 73 22.08 74.27 12.45
CA LYS A 73 23.13 75.19 12.89
C LYS A 73 23.53 76.24 11.85
N ASP A 74 23.45 75.93 10.56
CA ASP A 74 23.71 76.91 9.49
C ASP A 74 22.58 77.94 9.31
N ASN A 75 21.37 77.68 9.84
CA ASN A 75 20.26 78.63 9.81
C ASN A 75 20.25 79.64 10.98
N SER A 76 21.29 79.68 11.84
CA SER A 76 21.31 80.50 13.07
C SER A 76 22.12 81.80 12.98
N LEU A 77 22.76 82.10 11.85
CA LEU A 77 23.58 83.31 11.67
C LEU A 77 23.30 83.95 10.31
N ASP A 78 22.08 84.44 10.12
CA ASP A 78 21.79 85.68 9.39
C ASP A 78 20.29 85.90 9.41
N THR A 79 19.81 86.59 10.44
CA THR A 79 18.43 87.07 10.50
C THR A 79 18.43 88.42 11.20
N GLU A 80 18.75 89.48 10.45
CA GLU A 80 18.10 90.77 10.65
C GLU A 80 18.27 91.70 9.44
N VAL A 81 17.12 92.18 8.93
CA VAL A 81 16.90 93.37 8.05
C VAL A 81 17.19 93.17 6.54
N ALA A 82 16.32 93.38 5.56
CA ALA A 82 14.89 93.72 5.46
C ALA A 82 14.48 93.81 3.96
N TYR A 83 13.26 93.34 3.64
CA TYR A 83 12.27 93.82 2.62
C TYR A 83 12.65 93.86 1.10
N LEU A 84 11.81 93.53 0.09
CA LEU A 84 10.35 93.48 -0.16
C LEU A 84 10.21 92.83 -1.60
N ILE A 85 9.31 91.90 -2.00
CA ILE A 85 7.85 92.04 -2.31
C ILE A 85 7.25 90.66 -2.76
N HIS A 86 6.10 90.30 -2.16
CA HIS A 86 4.89 89.55 -2.62
C HIS A 86 4.98 88.14 -3.28
N GLU A 87 4.06 87.17 -3.07
CA GLU A 87 2.76 87.09 -2.37
C GLU A 87 2.35 85.59 -2.24
N GLY A 88 1.55 85.21 -1.22
CA GLY A 88 0.61 84.07 -1.35
C GLY A 88 0.68 82.93 -0.32
N MET A 89 -0.07 83.09 0.77
CA MET A 89 -0.58 82.10 1.77
C MET A 89 -1.33 80.89 1.12
N PHE A 90 -1.55 79.69 1.70
CA PHE A 90 -1.96 79.33 3.07
C PHE A 90 -1.99 77.78 3.30
N ILE A 91 -1.49 77.33 4.45
CA ILE A 91 -1.94 76.29 5.43
C ILE A 91 -2.95 75.20 4.99
N SER A 92 -2.64 73.90 5.21
CA SER A 92 -3.18 73.15 6.38
C SER A 92 -2.64 71.72 6.55
N ASP A 93 -2.55 71.37 7.84
CA ASP A 93 -1.96 70.19 8.48
C ASP A 93 -2.90 68.97 8.56
N ALA A 94 -2.25 67.84 8.86
CA ALA A 94 -2.67 66.51 9.32
C ALA A 94 -4.11 66.26 9.84
N PHE A 95 -4.66 65.05 9.60
CA PHE A 95 -4.73 63.94 10.58
C PHE A 95 -5.54 62.73 10.07
N SER A 96 -5.08 61.55 10.50
CA SER A 96 -5.80 60.31 10.87
C SER A 96 -6.37 59.33 9.82
N GLU A 97 -6.10 58.06 10.16
CA GLU A 97 -6.47 56.76 9.59
C GLU A 97 -7.98 56.45 9.56
N ASN A 98 -8.29 55.45 8.72
CA ASN A 98 -9.32 54.39 8.86
C ASN A 98 -10.80 54.85 8.94
N GLU A 99 -11.78 54.20 8.32
CA GLU A 99 -11.97 52.80 7.97
C GLU A 99 -13.25 52.67 7.09
N LEU A 100 -13.33 51.56 6.35
CA LEU A 100 -14.53 50.76 6.01
C LEU A 100 -15.53 51.17 4.90
N THR A 101 -15.90 50.08 4.19
CA THR A 101 -17.15 49.75 3.45
C THR A 101 -17.15 49.93 1.91
N PRO A 102 -18.01 49.22 1.15
CA PRO A 102 -18.03 47.76 0.95
C PRO A 102 -18.13 47.34 -0.53
N ILE A 103 -18.00 46.04 -0.79
CA ILE A 103 -18.21 45.34 -2.08
C ILE A 103 -19.70 45.06 -2.31
N ALA A 104 -20.17 45.22 -3.57
CA ALA A 104 -21.22 44.45 -4.31
C ALA A 104 -21.79 45.34 -5.45
N ILE A 105 -22.21 44.92 -6.66
CA ILE A 105 -22.44 43.65 -7.35
C ILE A 105 -22.69 43.99 -8.85
N ASP A 106 -22.33 43.06 -9.73
CA ASP A 106 -22.94 42.68 -11.03
C ASP A 106 -22.53 43.17 -12.45
N THR A 107 -22.58 42.15 -13.32
CA THR A 107 -22.95 42.08 -14.74
C THR A 107 -21.93 42.28 -15.88
N THR A 108 -21.40 41.14 -16.35
CA THR A 108 -21.47 40.54 -17.72
C THR A 108 -21.19 41.34 -19.02
N SER A 109 -20.47 40.63 -19.93
CA SER A 109 -20.48 40.68 -21.42
C SER A 109 -19.54 41.72 -22.07
N GLN A 110 -18.76 41.51 -23.14
CA GLN A 110 -18.66 40.53 -24.25
C GLN A 110 -17.29 40.79 -24.97
N ARG A 111 -16.47 39.77 -25.31
CA ARG A 111 -16.29 39.06 -26.62
C ARG A 111 -15.30 39.67 -27.65
N ASN A 112 -14.53 38.76 -28.28
CA ASN A 112 -13.75 38.79 -29.54
C ASN A 112 -12.31 39.34 -29.46
N ALA A 113 -11.26 38.78 -30.08
CA ALA A 113 -11.07 37.62 -30.96
C ALA A 113 -9.57 37.23 -31.01
N SER A 114 -9.28 35.96 -31.33
CA SER A 114 -7.94 35.39 -31.62
C SER A 114 -7.35 35.90 -32.96
N PRO A 115 -6.08 35.58 -33.32
CA PRO A 115 -5.81 34.27 -33.97
C PRO A 115 -4.46 33.58 -33.64
N ASN A 116 -4.50 32.23 -33.68
CA ASN A 116 -3.61 31.23 -34.34
C ASN A 116 -2.08 31.50 -34.45
N SER A 117 -1.16 30.55 -34.28
CA SER A 117 -1.14 29.13 -34.67
C SER A 117 0.14 28.42 -34.16
N GLU A 118 0.01 27.17 -33.69
CA GLU A 118 1.03 26.09 -33.73
C GLU A 118 0.81 25.22 -34.99
N PRO A 119 1.48 24.06 -35.25
CA PRO A 119 2.75 23.47 -34.76
C PRO A 119 3.62 22.94 -35.92
N CYS A 120 4.82 22.40 -35.65
CA CYS A 120 5.42 21.41 -36.55
C CYS A 120 6.26 20.34 -35.84
N SER A 121 6.06 19.12 -36.31
CA SER A 121 6.60 17.81 -35.91
C SER A 121 7.97 17.54 -36.55
N SER A 122 8.84 16.75 -35.90
CA SER A 122 9.26 15.40 -36.36
C SER A 122 10.56 14.90 -35.70
N ASP A 123 10.46 13.69 -35.15
CA ASP A 123 11.37 12.52 -35.16
C ASP A 123 12.90 12.69 -35.31
N SER A 124 13.67 12.07 -34.40
CA SER A 124 14.43 10.83 -34.69
C SER A 124 15.28 10.32 -33.51
N VAL A 125 15.39 9.00 -33.48
CA VAL A 125 16.07 8.07 -32.57
C VAL A 125 17.60 8.21 -32.60
N SER A 126 18.30 7.98 -31.47
CA SER A 126 19.59 7.23 -31.35
C SER A 126 20.09 7.13 -29.89
N GLU A 127 20.62 5.95 -29.54
CA GLU A 127 21.25 5.56 -28.27
C GLU A 127 22.56 6.34 -27.95
N PRO A 128 23.06 6.36 -26.70
CA PRO A 128 24.45 6.72 -26.44
C PRO A 128 25.31 5.47 -26.18
N GLU A 129 26.18 5.16 -27.15
CA GLU A 129 27.39 4.38 -26.92
C GLU A 129 28.51 5.24 -26.32
N CYS A 130 29.34 4.55 -25.56
CA CYS A 130 30.47 5.02 -24.80
C CYS A 130 31.68 5.30 -25.70
N THR A 131 32.29 6.48 -25.64
CA THR A 131 33.72 6.63 -25.95
C THR A 131 34.40 7.59 -24.98
N THR A 132 35.51 7.10 -24.46
CA THR A 132 36.52 7.77 -23.67
C THR A 132 37.33 8.72 -24.55
N ASP A 133 37.62 9.93 -24.07
CA ASP A 133 38.88 10.59 -24.42
C ASP A 133 39.40 11.42 -23.25
N SER A 134 40.66 11.13 -22.92
CA SER A 134 41.47 11.79 -21.90
C SER A 134 42.17 12.98 -22.54
N SER A 135 42.23 14.11 -21.84
CA SER A 135 43.09 15.23 -22.23
C SER A 135 44.05 15.56 -21.09
N SER A 136 45.33 15.23 -21.32
CA SER A 136 46.47 15.68 -20.52
C SER A 136 46.90 17.07 -21.01
N SER A 137 47.12 18.01 -20.10
CA SER A 137 47.73 19.30 -20.42
C SER A 137 49.11 19.41 -19.78
N LYS A 138 50.07 19.76 -20.63
CA LYS A 138 51.52 19.81 -20.42
C LYS A 138 51.94 20.85 -19.37
N GLU A 139 52.96 20.47 -18.61
CA GLU A 139 53.79 21.34 -17.78
C GLU A 139 54.64 22.28 -18.64
N GLN A 140 54.72 23.56 -18.25
CA GLN A 140 55.78 24.47 -18.64
C GLN A 140 56.46 24.98 -17.37
N THR A 141 57.75 24.69 -17.25
CA THR A 141 58.66 25.23 -16.25
C THR A 141 59.09 26.64 -16.63
N SER A 142 59.04 27.59 -15.69
CA SER A 142 59.77 28.86 -15.76
C SER A 142 60.27 29.25 -14.37
N SER A 143 61.58 29.06 -14.21
CA SER A 143 62.57 29.75 -13.36
C SER A 143 62.15 30.64 -12.18
N SER A 144 62.84 30.36 -11.07
CA SER A 144 63.03 31.15 -9.87
C SER A 144 63.44 32.62 -10.08
N ALA A 145 62.74 33.52 -9.41
CA ALA A 145 63.28 34.78 -8.87
C ALA A 145 62.40 35.26 -7.71
N THR A 146 62.96 35.34 -6.50
CA THR A 146 62.43 36.24 -5.45
C THR A 146 62.74 37.68 -5.87
N PRO A 147 61.72 38.55 -5.85
CA PRO A 147 61.89 39.77 -5.06
C PRO A 147 60.60 40.25 -4.38
N GLY A 148 60.76 40.75 -3.16
CA GLY A 148 60.00 41.90 -2.65
C GLY A 148 58.59 41.60 -2.13
N GLY A 149 58.37 41.94 -0.86
CA GLY A 149 57.04 41.96 -0.26
C GLY A 149 56.05 42.74 -1.12
N VAL A 150 54.93 42.11 -1.43
CA VAL A 150 53.72 42.81 -1.85
C VAL A 150 53.05 43.27 -0.58
N ASP A 151 53.28 44.53 -0.20
CA ASP A 151 52.41 45.21 0.72
C ASP A 151 51.01 45.17 0.14
N ILE A 152 50.14 44.37 0.78
CA ILE A 152 48.71 44.46 0.58
C ILE A 152 48.32 45.81 1.19
N MET A 153 48.32 46.86 0.37
CA MET A 153 47.60 48.09 0.71
C MET A 153 46.12 47.73 0.78
N VAL A 154 45.66 47.39 1.98
CA VAL A 154 44.25 47.38 2.34
C VAL A 154 43.79 48.83 2.20
N ASN A 155 43.14 49.13 1.08
CA ASN A 155 42.46 50.40 0.92
C ASN A 155 41.30 50.42 1.93
N GLU A 156 41.36 51.30 2.93
CA GLU A 156 40.42 51.35 4.07
C GLU A 156 38.96 51.68 3.68
N ASP A 157 38.66 51.91 2.40
CA ASP A 157 37.33 52.34 1.92
C ASP A 157 36.65 51.37 0.93
N MET A 158 36.88 50.06 1.03
CA MET A 158 36.03 49.09 0.32
C MET A 158 34.79 48.75 1.15
N LYS A 159 33.86 49.70 1.31
CA LYS A 159 32.55 49.46 1.92
C LYS A 159 31.69 48.66 0.93
N LEU A 160 31.56 47.36 1.17
CA LEU A 160 30.53 46.54 0.52
C LEU A 160 29.16 47.17 0.75
N THR A 161 28.37 47.29 -0.32
CA THR A 161 27.01 47.80 -0.25
C THR A 161 26.11 46.81 0.51
N ASP A 162 25.01 47.31 1.11
CA ASP A 162 24.08 46.43 1.84
C ASP A 162 23.51 45.32 0.94
N LEU A 163 23.30 45.63 -0.34
CA LEU A 163 22.86 44.67 -1.35
C LEU A 163 23.89 43.55 -1.59
N GLU A 164 25.19 43.87 -1.57
CA GLU A 164 26.25 42.87 -1.72
C GLU A 164 26.41 42.01 -0.48
N LEU A 165 26.21 42.58 0.71
CA LEU A 165 26.22 41.84 1.98
C LEU A 165 24.99 40.92 2.10
N GLU A 166 23.80 41.34 1.67
CA GLU A 166 22.62 40.46 1.59
C GLU A 166 22.80 39.34 0.56
N LYS A 167 23.38 39.63 -0.62
CA LYS A 167 23.76 38.60 -1.60
C LYS A 167 24.75 37.60 -1.00
N LEU A 168 25.75 38.08 -0.26
CA LEU A 168 26.73 37.22 0.40
C LEU A 168 26.06 36.30 1.44
N ALA A 169 25.13 36.81 2.24
CA ALA A 169 24.36 36.01 3.20
C ALA A 169 23.57 34.88 2.51
N ASN A 170 22.92 35.17 1.37
CA ASN A 170 22.21 34.15 0.59
C ASN A 170 23.16 33.11 -0.03
N ASN A 171 24.30 33.54 -0.58
CA ASN A 171 25.31 32.66 -1.16
C ASN A 171 25.93 31.69 -0.12
N ILE A 172 26.07 32.14 1.13
CA ILE A 172 26.53 31.31 2.25
C ILE A 172 25.56 30.13 2.47
N GLN A 173 24.25 30.39 2.45
CA GLN A 173 23.24 29.36 2.60
C GLN A 173 23.22 28.39 1.39
N GLU A 174 23.38 28.91 0.17
CA GLU A 174 23.51 28.06 -1.02
C GLU A 174 24.73 27.13 -0.96
N LEU A 175 25.84 27.60 -0.40
CA LEU A 175 27.03 26.76 -0.23
C LEU A 175 26.78 25.57 0.71
N LEU A 176 26.01 25.78 1.79
CA LEU A 176 25.60 24.69 2.69
C LEU A 176 24.71 23.67 1.97
N TYR A 177 23.79 24.14 1.12
CA TYR A 177 22.96 23.27 0.30
C TYR A 177 23.79 22.45 -0.70
N SER A 178 24.73 23.09 -1.39
CA SER A 178 25.64 22.43 -2.32
C SER A 178 26.50 21.37 -1.63
N ALA A 179 27.04 21.68 -0.44
CA ALA A 179 27.77 20.71 0.37
C ALA A 179 26.91 19.48 0.74
N SER A 180 25.64 19.69 1.08
CA SER A 180 24.68 18.61 1.35
C SER A 180 24.45 17.74 0.13
N ASP A 181 24.19 18.34 -1.03
CA ASP A 181 23.95 17.60 -2.27
C ASP A 181 25.17 16.77 -2.67
N ILE A 182 26.38 17.32 -2.51
CA ILE A 182 27.62 16.57 -2.77
C ILE A 182 27.71 15.34 -1.84
N CYS A 183 27.39 15.47 -0.55
CA CYS A 183 27.41 14.34 0.38
C CYS A 183 26.41 13.25 -0.05
N HIS A 184 25.19 13.64 -0.40
CA HIS A 184 24.16 12.72 -0.88
C HIS A 184 24.56 12.05 -2.20
N ASP A 185 25.11 12.78 -3.16
CA ASP A 185 25.58 12.23 -4.43
C ASP A 185 26.73 11.25 -4.25
N ARG A 186 27.63 11.49 -3.29
CA ARG A 186 28.69 10.54 -2.95
C ARG A 186 28.14 9.29 -2.27
N ALA A 187 27.16 9.43 -1.38
CA ALA A 187 26.43 8.32 -0.79
C ALA A 187 25.72 7.48 -1.86
N VAL A 188 25.06 8.11 -2.84
CA VAL A 188 24.43 7.43 -3.98
C VAL A 188 25.48 6.67 -4.80
N LYS A 189 26.63 7.28 -5.11
CA LYS A 189 27.70 6.60 -5.85
C LYS A 189 28.22 5.36 -5.11
N PHE A 190 28.34 5.43 -3.79
CA PHE A 190 28.72 4.29 -2.95
C PHE A 190 27.63 3.21 -2.92
N LEU A 191 26.36 3.58 -2.82
CA LEU A 191 25.24 2.64 -2.88
C LEU A 191 25.20 1.92 -4.25
N MET A 192 25.29 2.69 -5.33
CA MET A 192 25.17 2.19 -6.69
C MET A 192 26.39 1.39 -7.13
N SER A 193 27.58 1.64 -6.60
CA SER A 193 28.75 0.80 -6.86
C SER A 193 28.55 -0.62 -6.33
N ARG A 194 27.88 -0.77 -5.18
CA ARG A 194 27.49 -2.08 -4.63
C ARG A 194 26.32 -2.70 -5.39
N ALA A 195 25.39 -1.89 -5.87
CA ALA A 195 24.21 -2.35 -6.60
C ALA A 195 24.53 -3.09 -7.91
N LYS A 196 25.63 -2.75 -8.59
CA LYS A 196 25.99 -3.28 -9.92
C LYS A 196 26.04 -4.81 -10.02
N ASP A 197 26.40 -5.50 -8.95
CA ASP A 197 26.53 -6.97 -8.94
C ASP A 197 25.23 -7.67 -8.49
N GLY A 198 24.11 -6.95 -8.46
CA GLY A 198 22.82 -7.41 -7.94
C GLY A 198 22.81 -7.62 -6.42
N PHE A 199 23.81 -7.10 -5.70
CA PHE A 199 23.94 -7.28 -4.25
C PHE A 199 22.72 -6.71 -3.49
N LEU A 200 22.32 -5.49 -3.82
CA LEU A 200 21.15 -4.85 -3.19
C LEU A 200 19.84 -5.57 -3.54
N GLU A 201 19.79 -6.26 -4.68
CA GLU A 201 18.65 -7.06 -5.12
C GLU A 201 18.58 -8.43 -4.42
N LYS A 202 19.64 -8.83 -3.70
CA LYS A 202 19.72 -10.07 -2.93
C LYS A 202 19.48 -9.89 -1.44
N LEU A 203 19.41 -8.64 -0.95
CA LEU A 203 19.13 -8.35 0.46
C LEU A 203 17.83 -9.01 0.90
N ASN A 204 17.80 -9.64 2.07
CA ASN A 204 16.53 -10.11 2.64
C ASN A 204 15.69 -8.93 3.18
N SER A 205 14.44 -9.19 3.57
CA SER A 205 13.53 -8.14 4.05
C SER A 205 14.11 -7.35 5.24
N THR A 206 14.72 -8.05 6.22
CA THR A 206 15.29 -7.43 7.42
C THR A 206 16.50 -6.55 7.08
N GLU A 207 17.39 -7.03 6.20
CA GLU A 207 18.55 -6.29 5.72
C GLU A 207 18.11 -5.02 4.97
N PHE A 208 17.12 -5.14 4.09
CA PHE A 208 16.61 -4.00 3.33
C PHE A 208 15.96 -2.95 4.24
N ILE A 209 15.14 -3.37 5.22
CA ILE A 209 14.54 -2.47 6.21
C ILE A 209 15.63 -1.72 7.00
N THR A 210 16.67 -2.45 7.43
CA THR A 210 17.77 -1.88 8.20
C THR A 210 18.56 -0.85 7.37
N LEU A 211 18.77 -1.13 6.07
CA LEU A 211 19.36 -0.19 5.12
C LEU A 211 18.47 1.04 4.90
N SER A 212 17.17 0.85 4.67
CA SER A 212 16.20 1.94 4.45
C SER A 212 16.18 2.90 5.62
N ARG A 213 16.10 2.38 6.86
CA ARG A 213 16.11 3.20 8.08
C ARG A 213 17.39 4.01 8.25
N LEU A 214 18.55 3.40 7.95
CA LEU A 214 19.82 4.12 8.01
C LEU A 214 19.86 5.28 7.01
N MET A 215 19.41 5.05 5.78
CA MET A 215 19.36 6.07 4.74
C MET A 215 18.37 7.19 5.08
N GLU A 216 17.17 6.85 5.56
CA GLU A 216 16.17 7.83 6.01
C GLU A 216 16.69 8.67 7.18
N THR A 217 17.35 8.05 8.17
CA THR A 217 17.95 8.76 9.30
C THR A 217 18.99 9.78 8.80
N PHE A 218 19.89 9.37 7.90
CA PHE A 218 20.87 10.28 7.33
C PHE A 218 20.22 11.42 6.53
N ILE A 219 19.17 11.15 5.75
CA ILE A 219 18.42 12.18 5.03
C ILE A 219 17.80 13.18 6.01
N LEU A 220 17.22 12.72 7.12
CA LEU A 220 16.63 13.58 8.15
C LEU A 220 17.68 14.40 8.90
N ASP A 221 18.80 13.78 9.30
CA ASP A 221 19.90 14.46 9.99
C ASP A 221 20.46 15.60 9.14
N THR A 222 20.69 15.32 7.84
CA THR A 222 21.20 16.33 6.91
C THR A 222 20.17 17.42 6.58
N GLU A 223 18.89 17.09 6.49
CA GLU A 223 17.80 18.07 6.37
C GLU A 223 17.75 18.99 7.60
N GLN A 224 17.91 18.47 8.81
CA GLN A 224 17.95 19.27 10.04
C GLN A 224 19.18 20.18 10.10
N ILE A 225 20.33 19.71 9.61
CA ILE A 225 21.55 20.53 9.55
C ILE A 225 21.38 21.65 8.51
N CYS A 226 20.95 21.32 7.30
CA CYS A 226 20.96 22.25 6.19
C CYS A 226 19.70 23.12 6.10
N GLY A 227 18.58 22.70 6.67
CA GLY A 227 17.26 23.35 6.52
C GLY A 227 16.56 23.02 5.20
N ARG A 228 17.14 22.12 4.39
CA ARG A 228 16.61 21.68 3.10
C ARG A 228 16.87 20.20 2.91
N LYS A 229 15.83 19.46 2.49
CA LYS A 229 15.97 18.06 2.10
C LYS A 229 16.68 17.94 0.75
N SER A 230 17.71 17.11 0.66
CA SER A 230 18.31 16.72 -0.62
C SER A 230 17.58 15.51 -1.21
N MET A 231 17.44 15.48 -2.54
CA MET A 231 16.58 14.53 -3.23
C MET A 231 17.34 13.35 -3.86
N SER A 232 18.68 13.42 -3.98
CA SER A 232 19.43 12.40 -4.73
C SER A 232 19.46 11.05 -4.02
N LEU A 233 19.79 11.02 -2.73
CA LEU A 233 19.76 9.78 -1.95
C LEU A 233 18.33 9.24 -1.77
N LEU A 234 17.36 10.14 -1.60
CA LEU A 234 15.95 9.77 -1.51
C LEU A 234 15.46 9.09 -2.80
N GLY A 235 15.81 9.64 -3.96
CA GLY A 235 15.49 9.03 -5.26
C GLY A 235 16.14 7.65 -5.44
N ALA A 236 17.41 7.50 -5.01
CA ALA A 236 18.09 6.21 -5.05
C ALA A 236 17.43 5.17 -4.10
N LEU A 237 17.06 5.60 -2.89
CA LEU A 237 16.31 4.75 -1.93
C LEU A 237 14.98 4.31 -2.54
N GLN A 238 14.21 5.23 -3.11
CA GLN A 238 12.92 4.94 -3.73
C GLN A 238 13.08 3.95 -4.90
N SER A 239 14.09 4.13 -5.74
CA SER A 239 14.40 3.19 -6.83
C SER A 239 14.67 1.78 -6.29
N GLN A 240 15.47 1.66 -5.22
CA GLN A 240 15.75 0.37 -4.60
C GLN A 240 14.53 -0.22 -3.89
N ALA A 241 13.69 0.61 -3.27
CA ALA A 241 12.45 0.19 -2.63
C ALA A 241 11.47 -0.40 -3.64
N ASN A 242 11.31 0.22 -4.82
CA ASN A 242 10.46 -0.32 -5.89
C ASN A 242 10.96 -1.69 -6.39
N LYS A 243 12.30 -1.85 -6.55
CA LYS A 243 12.89 -3.15 -6.90
C LYS A 243 12.63 -4.20 -5.82
N PHE A 244 12.79 -3.83 -4.55
CA PHE A 244 12.50 -4.68 -3.41
C PHE A 244 11.04 -5.12 -3.40
N VAL A 245 10.09 -4.19 -3.58
CA VAL A 245 8.64 -4.49 -3.60
C VAL A 245 8.30 -5.46 -4.72
N ASN A 246 8.84 -5.24 -5.93
CA ASN A 246 8.62 -6.13 -7.06
C ASN A 246 9.08 -7.56 -6.76
N ARG A 247 10.33 -7.73 -6.28
CA ARG A 247 10.85 -9.05 -5.92
C ARG A 247 10.06 -9.68 -4.76
N PHE A 248 9.78 -8.90 -3.73
CA PHE A 248 8.97 -9.33 -2.59
C PHE A 248 7.63 -9.88 -3.07
N HIS A 249 6.90 -9.15 -3.92
CA HIS A 249 5.63 -9.61 -4.45
C HIS A 249 5.77 -10.86 -5.33
N GLU A 250 6.73 -10.90 -6.25
CA GLU A 250 6.92 -12.06 -7.13
C GLU A 250 7.26 -13.34 -6.34
N GLU A 251 8.08 -13.24 -5.29
CA GLU A 251 8.37 -14.37 -4.39
C GLU A 251 7.10 -14.88 -3.69
N ARG A 252 6.27 -13.98 -3.15
CA ARG A 252 5.03 -14.35 -2.43
C ARG A 252 3.99 -14.92 -3.38
N LYS A 253 3.86 -14.34 -4.57
CA LYS A 253 2.95 -14.79 -5.62
C LYS A 253 3.35 -16.16 -6.17
N THR A 254 4.64 -16.37 -6.43
CA THR A 254 5.18 -17.67 -6.87
C THR A 254 4.94 -18.74 -5.81
N LYS A 255 5.22 -18.43 -4.54
CA LYS A 255 4.94 -19.33 -3.41
C LYS A 255 3.45 -19.66 -3.32
N LEU A 256 2.57 -18.67 -3.40
CA LEU A 256 1.13 -18.88 -3.37
C LEU A 256 0.63 -19.73 -4.55
N SER A 257 1.14 -19.48 -5.76
CA SER A 257 0.85 -20.29 -6.95
C SER A 257 1.20 -21.76 -6.71
N LEU A 258 2.41 -22.03 -6.23
CA LEU A 258 2.87 -23.40 -5.95
C LEU A 258 1.99 -24.07 -4.89
N LEU A 259 1.59 -23.35 -3.84
CA LEU A 259 0.73 -23.89 -2.79
C LEU A 259 -0.66 -24.23 -3.33
N LEU A 260 -1.29 -23.32 -4.07
CA LEU A 260 -2.59 -23.54 -4.71
C LEU A 260 -2.55 -24.72 -5.69
N ASP A 261 -1.52 -24.80 -6.51
CA ASP A 261 -1.36 -25.86 -7.51
C ASP A 261 -1.08 -27.23 -6.88
N ASN A 262 -0.69 -27.29 -5.61
CA ASN A 262 -0.52 -28.54 -4.86
C ASN A 262 -1.64 -28.79 -3.83
N GLU A 263 -2.61 -27.87 -3.72
CA GLU A 263 -3.66 -27.93 -2.70
C GLU A 263 -4.64 -29.07 -2.98
N ARG A 264 -4.79 -29.98 -2.01
CA ARG A 264 -5.68 -31.15 -2.15
C ARG A 264 -7.13 -30.84 -1.80
N TRP A 265 -7.42 -29.62 -1.35
CA TRP A 265 -8.75 -29.19 -0.92
C TRP A 265 -9.31 -30.10 0.18
N LYS A 266 -8.42 -30.52 1.08
CA LYS A 266 -8.73 -31.30 2.27
C LYS A 266 -8.55 -30.38 3.48
N GLN A 267 -9.39 -30.59 4.50
CA GLN A 267 -9.23 -29.92 5.77
C GLN A 267 -7.82 -30.18 6.33
N ALA A 268 -7.14 -29.09 6.66
CA ALA A 268 -5.82 -29.10 7.26
C ALA A 268 -5.94 -28.99 8.78
N ASP A 269 -5.04 -29.64 9.49
CA ASP A 269 -4.84 -29.37 10.91
C ASP A 269 -4.23 -27.98 11.06
N VAL A 270 -4.74 -27.20 12.01
CA VAL A 270 -4.32 -25.83 12.31
C VAL A 270 -3.24 -25.87 13.38
N PRO A 271 -1.97 -25.57 13.03
CA PRO A 271 -0.92 -25.45 14.04
C PRO A 271 -1.21 -24.32 15.02
N ALA A 272 -0.81 -24.47 16.28
CA ALA A 272 -1.05 -23.47 17.32
C ALA A 272 -0.51 -22.08 16.96
N GLU A 273 0.60 -22.01 16.23
CA GLU A 273 1.17 -20.74 15.73
C GLU A 273 0.22 -19.94 14.84
N PHE A 274 -0.70 -20.60 14.11
CA PHE A 274 -1.71 -19.90 13.31
C PHE A 274 -2.91 -19.48 14.13
N GLN A 275 -3.25 -20.20 15.20
CA GLN A 275 -4.27 -19.74 16.15
C GLN A 275 -3.77 -18.49 16.88
N ASP A 276 -2.55 -18.54 17.43
CA ASP A 276 -1.92 -17.39 18.10
C ASP A 276 -1.79 -16.18 17.14
N LEU A 277 -1.49 -16.44 15.86
CA LEU A 277 -1.43 -15.40 14.81
C LEU A 277 -2.77 -14.68 14.66
N VAL A 278 -3.85 -15.44 14.59
CA VAL A 278 -5.20 -14.93 14.39
C VAL A 278 -5.73 -14.21 15.62
N ASP A 279 -5.50 -14.77 16.81
CA ASP A 279 -5.85 -14.13 18.07
C ASP A 279 -5.15 -12.76 18.21
N SER A 280 -3.88 -12.68 17.80
CA SER A 280 -3.13 -11.41 17.76
C SER A 280 -3.78 -10.39 16.82
N ILE A 281 -4.31 -10.81 15.66
CA ILE A 281 -5.01 -9.89 14.74
C ILE A 281 -6.30 -9.39 15.38
N SER A 282 -7.07 -10.26 16.05
CA SER A 282 -8.30 -9.89 16.77
C SER A 282 -8.03 -8.90 17.91
N ASP A 283 -6.87 -8.99 18.56
CA ASP A 283 -6.39 -8.02 19.56
C ASP A 283 -5.88 -6.69 18.94
N GLY A 284 -6.02 -6.52 17.62
CA GLY A 284 -5.58 -5.32 16.89
C GLY A 284 -4.10 -5.27 16.56
N LYS A 285 -3.34 -6.35 16.80
CA LYS A 285 -1.90 -6.44 16.51
C LYS A 285 -1.67 -7.17 15.19
N ILE A 286 -1.55 -6.38 14.12
CA ILE A 286 -1.23 -6.86 12.77
C ILE A 286 0.28 -6.97 12.61
N ALA A 287 0.87 -7.97 13.27
CA ALA A 287 2.30 -8.27 13.20
C ALA A 287 2.53 -9.77 13.17
N LEU A 288 3.62 -10.20 12.53
CA LEU A 288 4.05 -11.59 12.62
C LEU A 288 4.59 -11.88 14.03
N PRO A 289 4.19 -12.98 14.68
CA PRO A 289 4.72 -13.39 15.96
C PRO A 289 6.25 -13.50 15.89
N GLU A 290 6.94 -12.83 16.80
CA GLU A 290 8.36 -13.08 16.99
C GLU A 290 8.53 -14.54 17.45
N LYS A 291 9.41 -15.26 16.77
CA LYS A 291 9.71 -16.65 17.07
C LYS A 291 10.32 -16.70 18.48
N LYS A 292 9.51 -16.90 19.53
CA LYS A 292 9.99 -17.01 20.90
C LYS A 292 10.98 -18.17 20.99
N SER A 293 12.27 -17.85 21.03
CA SER A 293 13.33 -18.82 21.32
C SER A 293 13.26 -19.19 22.80
N GLY A 294 12.47 -20.21 23.11
CA GLY A 294 12.36 -20.78 24.46
C GLY A 294 10.92 -20.77 24.97
N ALA A 295 10.34 -21.98 25.07
CA ALA A 295 9.00 -22.31 25.55
C ALA A 295 7.88 -22.30 24.48
N THR A 296 8.01 -23.16 23.47
CA THR A 296 6.82 -23.76 22.86
C THR A 296 6.45 -24.96 23.72
N GLU A 297 5.46 -24.82 24.60
CA GLU A 297 4.64 -26.00 24.88
C GLU A 297 4.12 -26.47 23.52
N GLU A 298 4.42 -27.70 23.12
CA GLU A 298 3.89 -28.30 21.89
C GLU A 298 2.37 -28.45 22.04
N ARG A 299 1.63 -27.35 21.85
CA ARG A 299 0.18 -27.37 21.75
C ARG A 299 -0.17 -28.20 20.52
N LYS A 300 -1.05 -29.19 20.74
CA LYS A 300 -1.54 -30.04 19.66
C LYS A 300 -2.22 -29.20 18.59
N PRO A 301 -2.01 -29.50 17.30
CA PRO A 301 -2.78 -28.89 16.22
C PRO A 301 -4.28 -29.08 16.44
N ALA A 302 -5.06 -28.05 16.15
CA ALA A 302 -6.52 -28.08 16.22
C ALA A 302 -7.12 -28.48 14.86
N GLU A 303 -8.34 -29.01 14.85
CA GLU A 303 -9.03 -29.38 13.59
C GLU A 303 -9.63 -28.17 12.86
N VAL A 304 -9.86 -27.07 13.57
CA VAL A 304 -10.48 -25.84 13.08
C VAL A 304 -9.76 -24.62 13.61
N LEU A 305 -9.79 -23.53 12.83
CA LEU A 305 -9.32 -22.22 13.24
C LEU A 305 -10.48 -21.46 13.90
N ILE A 306 -10.26 -20.86 15.07
CA ILE A 306 -11.30 -20.09 15.76
C ILE A 306 -11.04 -18.60 15.53
N VAL A 307 -12.01 -17.86 15.02
CA VAL A 307 -11.93 -16.41 14.79
C VAL A 307 -13.16 -15.75 15.39
N GLU A 308 -13.00 -14.88 16.39
CA GLU A 308 -14.11 -14.20 17.07
C GLU A 308 -15.23 -15.16 17.55
N GLY A 309 -14.84 -16.35 18.01
CA GLY A 309 -15.77 -17.40 18.46
C GLY A 309 -16.40 -18.24 17.34
N GLN A 310 -16.14 -17.93 16.07
CA GLN A 310 -16.59 -18.72 14.91
C GLN A 310 -15.54 -19.77 14.52
N GLN A 311 -15.99 -20.97 14.17
CA GLN A 311 -15.12 -22.07 13.73
C GLN A 311 -14.95 -22.08 12.21
N TYR A 312 -13.70 -22.12 11.75
CA TYR A 312 -13.34 -22.19 10.33
C TYR A 312 -12.57 -23.49 10.07
N ALA A 313 -13.22 -24.41 9.36
CA ALA A 313 -12.52 -25.51 8.70
C ALA A 313 -11.79 -24.94 7.46
N VAL A 314 -10.48 -25.16 7.38
CA VAL A 314 -9.60 -24.49 6.43
C VAL A 314 -8.67 -25.46 5.70
N VAL A 315 -8.15 -25.04 4.55
CA VAL A 315 -7.05 -25.71 3.84
C VAL A 315 -5.70 -25.12 4.23
N GLY A 316 -4.61 -25.86 4.01
CA GLY A 316 -3.26 -25.38 4.37
C GLY A 316 -2.88 -24.08 3.64
N THR A 317 -3.31 -23.94 2.38
CA THR A 317 -2.98 -22.77 1.57
C THR A 317 -3.58 -21.47 2.11
N VAL A 318 -4.79 -21.48 2.70
CA VAL A 318 -5.40 -20.25 3.23
C VAL A 318 -4.69 -19.77 4.50
N LEU A 319 -4.20 -20.69 5.34
CA LEU A 319 -3.37 -20.35 6.50
C LEU A 319 -2.09 -19.64 6.06
N LEU A 320 -1.41 -20.17 5.05
CA LEU A 320 -0.22 -19.56 4.49
C LEU A 320 -0.52 -18.23 3.79
N LEU A 321 -1.68 -18.07 3.17
CA LEU A 321 -2.12 -16.79 2.61
C LEU A 321 -2.29 -15.73 3.71
N ILE A 322 -2.91 -16.04 4.85
CA ILE A 322 -3.02 -15.11 5.99
C ILE A 322 -1.63 -14.64 6.43
N ARG A 323 -0.68 -15.58 6.57
CA ARG A 323 0.70 -15.23 6.90
C ARG A 323 1.34 -14.31 5.85
N ILE A 324 1.15 -14.62 4.57
CA ILE A 324 1.66 -13.79 3.47
C ILE A 324 1.06 -12.37 3.54
N ILE A 325 -0.26 -12.24 3.75
CA ILE A 325 -0.94 -10.95 3.91
C ILE A 325 -0.30 -10.12 5.03
N LEU A 326 0.01 -10.74 6.17
CA LEU A 326 0.66 -10.04 7.28
C LEU A 326 2.10 -9.61 6.96
N GLU A 327 2.83 -10.35 6.11
CA GLU A 327 4.13 -9.89 5.61
C GLU A 327 3.99 -8.59 4.80
N TYR A 328 2.90 -8.39 4.04
CA TYR A 328 2.60 -7.11 3.40
C TYR A 328 2.32 -6.02 4.42
N CYS A 329 1.45 -6.27 5.40
CA CYS A 329 1.13 -5.31 6.45
C CYS A 329 2.41 -4.86 7.20
N GLN A 330 3.25 -5.81 7.59
CA GLN A 330 4.52 -5.52 8.26
C GLN A 330 5.50 -4.76 7.35
N CYS A 331 5.50 -5.01 6.04
CA CYS A 331 6.36 -4.27 5.12
C CYS A 331 5.98 -2.78 5.06
N VAL A 332 4.69 -2.46 5.06
CA VAL A 332 4.19 -1.08 5.06
C VAL A 332 4.59 -0.35 6.35
N ASP A 333 4.55 -1.04 7.49
CA ASP A 333 4.96 -0.48 8.79
C ASP A 333 6.44 -0.10 8.80
N ASN A 334 7.25 -0.92 8.14
CA ASN A 334 8.69 -0.74 8.12
C ASN A 334 9.16 0.25 7.05
N ILE A 335 8.44 0.38 5.95
CA ILE A 335 8.80 1.23 4.80
C ILE A 335 7.54 1.99 4.33
N PRO A 336 7.19 3.10 4.99
CA PRO A 336 5.96 3.84 4.67
C PRO A 336 5.92 4.41 3.24
N SER A 337 7.07 4.65 2.61
CA SER A 337 7.18 5.19 1.25
C SER A 337 6.63 4.24 0.16
N VAL A 338 6.52 2.93 0.44
CA VAL A 338 6.00 1.94 -0.52
C VAL A 338 4.53 1.55 -0.27
N THR A 339 3.84 2.23 0.66
CA THR A 339 2.46 1.90 1.08
C THR A 339 1.50 1.72 -0.11
N THR A 340 1.51 2.64 -1.07
CA THR A 340 0.60 2.60 -2.23
C THR A 340 0.91 1.46 -3.20
N ASP A 341 2.20 1.14 -3.38
CA ASP A 341 2.61 0.02 -4.23
C ASP A 341 2.24 -1.30 -3.55
N MET A 342 2.54 -1.44 -2.25
CA MET A 342 2.17 -2.62 -1.45
C MET A 342 0.67 -2.88 -1.41
N LEU A 343 -0.17 -1.83 -1.35
CA LEU A 343 -1.63 -1.98 -1.44
C LEU A 343 -2.03 -2.61 -2.78
N THR A 344 -1.46 -2.10 -3.87
CA THR A 344 -1.75 -2.57 -5.22
C THR A 344 -1.28 -4.02 -5.40
N ARG A 345 -0.07 -4.35 -4.93
CA ARG A 345 0.48 -5.71 -4.95
C ARG A 345 -0.31 -6.70 -4.11
N LEU A 346 -0.76 -6.31 -2.92
CA LEU A 346 -1.62 -7.14 -2.08
C LEU A 346 -2.99 -7.35 -2.75
N SER A 347 -3.54 -6.31 -3.36
CA SER A 347 -4.79 -6.40 -4.13
C SER A 347 -4.67 -7.41 -5.27
N ASP A 348 -3.57 -7.38 -6.02
CA ASP A 348 -3.29 -8.34 -7.09
C ASP A 348 -3.14 -9.77 -6.57
N LEU A 349 -2.49 -9.96 -5.41
CA LEU A 349 -2.34 -11.27 -4.77
C LEU A 349 -3.69 -11.86 -4.35
N LEU A 350 -4.56 -11.05 -3.73
CA LEU A 350 -5.90 -11.47 -3.31
C LEU A 350 -6.80 -11.80 -4.50
N LYS A 351 -6.73 -11.02 -5.59
CA LYS A 351 -7.42 -11.34 -6.85
C LYS A 351 -6.92 -12.64 -7.45
N TYR A 352 -5.61 -12.86 -7.42
CA TYR A 352 -5.00 -14.09 -7.91
C TYR A 352 -5.47 -15.31 -7.13
N PHE A 353 -5.48 -15.26 -5.79
CA PHE A 353 -6.01 -16.35 -4.97
C PHE A 353 -7.46 -16.68 -5.32
N ASN A 354 -8.33 -15.66 -5.45
CA ASN A 354 -9.74 -15.86 -5.78
C ASN A 354 -9.92 -16.53 -7.14
N SER A 355 -9.28 -15.97 -8.17
CA SER A 355 -9.37 -16.45 -9.55
C SER A 355 -8.81 -17.88 -9.67
N ARG A 356 -7.64 -18.14 -9.08
CA ARG A 356 -7.02 -19.47 -9.14
C ARG A 356 -7.81 -20.51 -8.34
N SER A 357 -8.36 -20.15 -7.17
CA SER A 357 -9.25 -21.02 -6.40
C SER A 357 -10.52 -21.37 -7.17
N CYS A 358 -11.12 -20.40 -7.87
CA CYS A 358 -12.27 -20.62 -8.74
C CYS A 358 -11.92 -21.61 -9.86
N GLN A 359 -10.81 -21.41 -10.57
CA GLN A 359 -10.35 -22.32 -11.63
C GLN A 359 -10.10 -23.74 -11.12
N LEU A 360 -9.45 -23.89 -9.96
CA LEU A 360 -9.10 -25.18 -9.40
C LEU A 360 -10.34 -25.95 -8.92
N VAL A 361 -11.30 -25.27 -8.29
CA VAL A 361 -12.48 -25.89 -7.68
C VAL A 361 -13.68 -25.90 -8.62
N LEU A 362 -14.19 -24.73 -9.03
CA LEU A 362 -15.36 -24.62 -9.91
C LEU A 362 -15.01 -25.00 -11.36
N GLY A 363 -13.85 -24.56 -11.84
CA GLY A 363 -13.32 -24.93 -13.17
C GLY A 363 -12.75 -26.35 -13.24
N ALA A 364 -12.78 -27.10 -12.13
CA ALA A 364 -12.25 -28.46 -12.01
C ALA A 364 -10.76 -28.61 -12.39
N GLY A 365 -9.98 -27.52 -12.35
CA GLY A 365 -8.54 -27.54 -12.62
C GLY A 365 -7.75 -28.44 -11.67
N ALA A 366 -8.20 -28.60 -10.41
CA ALA A 366 -7.54 -29.45 -9.43
C ALA A 366 -7.55 -30.95 -9.82
N LEU A 367 -8.44 -31.37 -10.74
CA LEU A 367 -8.42 -32.73 -11.29
C LEU A 367 -7.12 -32.99 -12.07
N GLN A 368 -6.65 -31.99 -12.83
CA GLN A 368 -5.46 -32.09 -13.68
C GLN A 368 -4.19 -31.76 -12.91
N VAL A 369 -4.21 -30.67 -12.13
CA VAL A 369 -3.00 -30.15 -11.49
C VAL A 369 -2.58 -31.01 -10.28
N VAL A 370 -3.53 -31.44 -9.45
CA VAL A 370 -3.27 -32.19 -8.21
C VAL A 370 -3.61 -33.68 -8.33
N GLY A 371 -4.25 -34.07 -9.43
CA GLY A 371 -4.66 -35.45 -9.70
C GLY A 371 -5.88 -35.90 -8.89
N LEU A 372 -6.75 -34.98 -8.48
CA LEU A 372 -8.01 -35.35 -7.84
C LEU A 372 -8.91 -36.13 -8.84
N LYS A 373 -9.59 -37.17 -8.36
CA LYS A 373 -10.52 -37.95 -9.21
C LYS A 373 -11.82 -37.19 -9.51
N THR A 374 -12.30 -36.42 -8.54
CA THR A 374 -13.54 -35.65 -8.63
C THR A 374 -13.52 -34.48 -7.65
N ILE A 375 -14.24 -33.41 -7.98
CA ILE A 375 -14.50 -32.29 -7.07
C ILE A 375 -15.76 -32.63 -6.26
N THR A 376 -15.59 -32.89 -4.97
CA THR A 376 -16.70 -33.29 -4.10
C THR A 376 -17.44 -32.08 -3.51
N THR A 377 -18.65 -32.31 -2.98
CA THR A 377 -19.40 -31.34 -2.15
C THR A 377 -18.55 -30.84 -0.98
N LYS A 378 -17.73 -31.71 -0.37
CA LYS A 378 -16.84 -31.34 0.73
C LYS A 378 -15.76 -30.36 0.26
N ASN A 379 -15.17 -30.58 -0.92
CA ASN A 379 -14.18 -29.66 -1.50
C ASN A 379 -14.79 -28.28 -1.76
N LEU A 380 -16.01 -28.23 -2.29
CA LEU A 380 -16.76 -27.00 -2.55
C LEU A 380 -17.04 -26.23 -1.24
N ALA A 381 -17.58 -26.91 -0.23
CA ALA A 381 -17.87 -26.29 1.06
C ALA A 381 -16.60 -25.77 1.75
N LEU A 382 -15.52 -26.55 1.72
CA LEU A 382 -14.24 -26.14 2.30
C LEU A 382 -13.63 -24.93 1.58
N SER A 383 -13.70 -24.89 0.25
CA SER A 383 -13.30 -23.73 -0.54
C SER A 383 -14.12 -22.49 -0.16
N SER A 384 -15.44 -22.63 -0.06
CA SER A 384 -16.33 -21.55 0.38
C SER A 384 -15.93 -21.00 1.75
N ARG A 385 -15.60 -21.87 2.73
CA ARG A 385 -15.15 -21.44 4.05
C ARG A 385 -13.81 -20.72 4.05
N CYS A 386 -12.87 -21.16 3.22
CA CYS A 386 -11.59 -20.46 3.05
C CYS A 386 -11.79 -19.06 2.46
N LEU A 387 -12.69 -18.90 1.47
CA LEU A 387 -13.03 -17.59 0.90
C LEU A 387 -13.68 -16.68 1.95
N GLN A 388 -14.62 -17.21 2.74
CA GLN A 388 -15.28 -16.47 3.82
C GLN A 388 -14.28 -16.00 4.89
N LEU A 389 -13.27 -16.81 5.21
CA LEU A 389 -12.19 -16.41 6.12
C LEU A 389 -11.39 -15.22 5.57
N ILE A 390 -11.05 -15.23 4.27
CA ILE A 390 -10.37 -14.09 3.65
C ILE A 390 -11.28 -12.85 3.64
N VAL A 391 -12.56 -13.00 3.33
CA VAL A 391 -13.55 -11.90 3.41
C VAL A 391 -13.58 -11.28 4.80
N HIS A 392 -13.50 -12.09 5.86
CA HIS A 392 -13.44 -11.60 7.24
C HIS A 392 -12.21 -10.72 7.50
N TYR A 393 -11.04 -11.06 6.93
CA TYR A 393 -9.82 -10.27 7.13
C TYR A 393 -9.68 -9.05 6.22
N ILE A 394 -10.37 -8.98 5.08
CA ILE A 394 -10.24 -7.83 4.16
C ILE A 394 -10.52 -6.48 4.86
N PRO A 395 -11.58 -6.30 5.67
CA PRO A 395 -11.81 -5.06 6.40
C PRO A 395 -10.67 -4.69 7.37
N VAL A 396 -10.11 -5.68 8.08
CA VAL A 396 -8.99 -5.49 9.01
C VAL A 396 -7.75 -5.01 8.26
N ILE A 397 -7.44 -5.63 7.13
CA ILE A 397 -6.34 -5.24 6.24
C ILE A 397 -6.58 -3.84 5.68
N ARG A 398 -7.80 -3.56 5.20
CA ARG A 398 -8.19 -2.25 4.65
C ARG A 398 -7.95 -1.14 5.67
N ALA A 399 -8.36 -1.34 6.93
CA ALA A 399 -8.14 -0.39 8.02
C ALA A 399 -6.64 -0.16 8.31
N HIS A 400 -5.82 -1.22 8.26
CA HIS A 400 -4.37 -1.12 8.43
C HIS A 400 -3.70 -0.22 7.39
N PHE A 401 -4.10 -0.37 6.12
CA PHE A 401 -3.61 0.47 5.03
C PHE A 401 -4.17 1.90 5.11
N GLU A 402 -5.46 2.06 5.45
CA GLU A 402 -6.10 3.37 5.62
C GLU A 402 -5.37 4.24 6.64
N ALA A 403 -4.95 3.66 7.78
CA ALA A 403 -4.19 4.35 8.82
C ALA A 403 -2.80 4.84 8.37
N ARG A 404 -2.29 4.36 7.24
CA ARG A 404 -0.93 4.66 6.73
C ARG A 404 -0.93 5.43 5.42
N LEU A 405 -2.11 5.62 4.82
CA LEU A 405 -2.29 6.38 3.59
C LEU A 405 -2.57 7.85 3.89
N GLN A 406 -2.17 8.72 2.96
CA GLN A 406 -2.59 10.12 2.99
C GLN A 406 -4.05 10.25 2.51
N PRO A 407 -4.84 11.23 2.99
CA PRO A 407 -6.24 11.40 2.59
C PRO A 407 -6.48 11.44 1.08
N LYS A 408 -5.54 12.04 0.33
CA LYS A 408 -5.57 12.10 -1.15
C LYS A 408 -5.48 10.73 -1.84
N GLN A 409 -5.05 9.68 -1.13
CA GLN A 409 -4.86 8.32 -1.64
C GLN A 409 -5.99 7.36 -1.23
N TYR A 410 -6.99 7.81 -0.46
CA TYR A 410 -8.08 6.94 0.03
C TYR A 410 -8.93 6.32 -1.08
N SER A 411 -8.95 6.89 -2.28
CA SER A 411 -9.59 6.27 -3.45
C SER A 411 -9.04 4.87 -3.76
N MET A 412 -7.78 4.58 -3.40
CA MET A 412 -7.16 3.26 -3.60
C MET A 412 -7.77 2.18 -2.70
N LEU A 413 -8.38 2.54 -1.57
CA LEU A 413 -9.04 1.58 -0.68
C LEU A 413 -10.23 0.88 -1.36
N ARG A 414 -10.79 1.48 -2.42
CA ARG A 414 -11.82 0.86 -3.26
C ARG A 414 -11.37 -0.47 -3.86
N HIS A 415 -10.06 -0.70 -4.04
CA HIS A 415 -9.58 -2.01 -4.50
C HIS A 415 -10.04 -3.14 -3.58
N PHE A 416 -10.02 -2.93 -2.25
CA PHE A 416 -10.49 -3.92 -1.28
C PHE A 416 -12.01 -4.12 -1.35
N ASP A 417 -12.79 -3.08 -1.64
CA ASP A 417 -14.24 -3.18 -1.79
C ASP A 417 -14.62 -4.05 -3.01
N HIS A 418 -13.93 -3.84 -4.14
CA HIS A 418 -14.13 -4.66 -5.34
C HIS A 418 -13.71 -6.11 -5.10
N ILE A 419 -12.55 -6.33 -4.46
CA ILE A 419 -12.09 -7.68 -4.10
C ILE A 419 -13.10 -8.36 -3.17
N THR A 420 -13.62 -7.65 -2.17
CA THR A 420 -14.63 -8.19 -1.26
C THR A 420 -15.85 -8.64 -2.03
N LYS A 421 -16.34 -7.84 -2.98
CA LYS A 421 -17.45 -8.23 -3.86
C LYS A 421 -17.12 -9.49 -4.68
N ASP A 422 -15.97 -9.54 -5.34
CA ASP A 422 -15.56 -10.68 -6.16
C ASP A 422 -15.47 -11.99 -5.36
N TYR A 423 -15.09 -11.93 -4.08
CA TYR A 423 -15.09 -13.08 -3.18
C TYR A 423 -16.52 -13.50 -2.81
N HIS A 424 -17.42 -12.56 -2.52
CA HIS A 424 -18.83 -12.87 -2.26
C HIS A 424 -19.52 -13.49 -3.47
N ASP A 425 -19.25 -12.97 -4.67
CA ASP A 425 -19.77 -13.50 -5.92
C ASP A 425 -19.30 -14.96 -6.11
N HIS A 426 -18.01 -15.24 -5.89
CA HIS A 426 -17.48 -16.60 -5.94
C HIS A 426 -18.08 -17.53 -4.86
N ILE A 427 -18.28 -17.06 -3.63
CA ILE A 427 -18.98 -17.81 -2.57
C ILE A 427 -20.41 -18.17 -3.00
N ALA A 428 -21.12 -17.22 -3.64
CA ALA A 428 -22.46 -17.43 -4.15
C ALA A 428 -22.49 -18.43 -5.32
N GLU A 429 -21.51 -18.38 -6.23
CA GLU A 429 -21.34 -19.36 -7.31
C GLU A 429 -21.11 -20.78 -6.78
N ILE A 430 -20.31 -20.94 -5.72
CA ILE A 430 -20.13 -22.24 -5.06
C ILE A 430 -21.45 -22.75 -4.50
N SER A 431 -22.21 -21.90 -3.80
CA SER A 431 -23.55 -22.26 -3.30
C SER A 431 -24.50 -22.65 -4.44
N ALA A 432 -24.50 -21.90 -5.54
CA ALA A 432 -25.31 -22.23 -6.72
C ALA A 432 -24.89 -23.58 -7.33
N LYS A 433 -23.59 -23.89 -7.37
CA LYS A 433 -23.09 -25.18 -7.84
C LYS A 433 -23.55 -26.34 -6.94
N LEU A 434 -23.53 -26.15 -5.62
CA LEU A 434 -24.04 -27.14 -4.66
C LEU A 434 -25.53 -27.43 -4.89
N VAL A 435 -26.34 -26.40 -5.10
CA VAL A 435 -27.76 -26.55 -5.45
C VAL A 435 -27.92 -27.26 -6.79
N ALA A 436 -27.15 -26.89 -7.82
CA ALA A 436 -27.23 -27.49 -9.15
C ALA A 436 -26.92 -29.00 -9.17
N ILE A 437 -26.01 -29.46 -8.29
CA ILE A 437 -25.71 -30.89 -8.11
C ILE A 437 -26.96 -31.64 -7.63
N MET A 438 -27.67 -31.08 -6.65
CA MET A 438 -28.91 -31.68 -6.13
C MET A 438 -30.07 -31.55 -7.10
N ASP A 439 -30.18 -30.43 -7.81
CA ASP A 439 -31.18 -30.21 -8.85
C ASP A 439 -31.09 -31.29 -9.95
N SER A 440 -29.87 -31.55 -10.46
CA SER A 440 -29.62 -32.59 -11.46
C SER A 440 -29.96 -34.00 -10.94
N LEU A 441 -29.74 -34.23 -9.63
CA LEU A 441 -30.12 -35.49 -8.98
C LEU A 441 -31.65 -35.63 -8.91
N PHE A 442 -32.36 -34.56 -8.55
CA PHE A 442 -33.81 -34.56 -8.45
C PHE A 442 -34.47 -34.78 -9.81
N ASP A 443 -34.05 -34.08 -10.86
CA ASP A 443 -34.57 -34.30 -12.23
C ASP A 443 -34.40 -35.76 -12.66
N LYS A 444 -33.21 -36.34 -12.44
CA LYS A 444 -32.90 -37.73 -12.79
C LYS A 444 -33.77 -38.76 -12.04
N LEU A 445 -34.05 -38.53 -10.76
CA LEU A 445 -34.80 -39.48 -9.92
C LEU A 445 -36.31 -39.28 -10.07
N LEU A 446 -36.79 -38.04 -10.04
CA LEU A 446 -38.21 -37.71 -10.08
C LEU A 446 -38.82 -37.86 -11.47
N SER A 447 -38.08 -37.69 -12.56
CA SER A 447 -38.58 -38.00 -13.91
C SER A 447 -39.02 -39.46 -14.09
N LYS A 448 -38.49 -40.37 -13.27
CA LYS A 448 -38.82 -41.81 -13.25
C LYS A 448 -39.72 -42.20 -12.08
N TYR A 449 -40.21 -41.24 -11.31
CA TYR A 449 -41.07 -41.51 -10.18
C TYR A 449 -42.46 -41.94 -10.67
N GLU A 450 -42.99 -42.98 -10.03
CA GLU A 450 -44.34 -43.50 -10.22
C GLU A 450 -45.04 -43.59 -8.85
N VAL A 451 -46.31 -43.22 -8.80
CA VAL A 451 -47.10 -43.25 -7.57
C VAL A 451 -47.64 -44.66 -7.33
N LYS A 452 -46.93 -45.45 -6.51
CA LYS A 452 -47.32 -46.80 -6.13
C LYS A 452 -46.75 -47.22 -4.77
N ALA A 453 -47.42 -48.16 -4.12
CA ALA A 453 -46.91 -48.80 -2.91
C ALA A 453 -45.65 -49.66 -3.21
N PRO A 454 -44.74 -49.86 -2.23
CA PRO A 454 -44.78 -49.38 -0.85
C PRO A 454 -44.22 -47.95 -0.66
N VAL A 455 -44.66 -47.29 0.41
CA VAL A 455 -44.12 -46.00 0.89
C VAL A 455 -43.19 -46.24 2.09
N PRO A 456 -42.00 -45.62 2.17
CA PRO A 456 -41.46 -44.66 1.21
C PRO A 456 -41.01 -45.32 -0.08
N SER A 457 -41.27 -44.68 -1.22
CA SER A 457 -40.88 -45.20 -2.53
C SER A 457 -39.35 -45.27 -2.66
N ALA A 458 -38.87 -46.13 -3.58
CA ALA A 458 -37.43 -46.24 -3.84
C ALA A 458 -36.81 -44.90 -4.29
N CYS A 459 -37.59 -44.06 -5.00
CA CYS A 459 -37.18 -42.72 -5.40
C CYS A 459 -36.92 -41.83 -4.17
N PHE A 460 -37.89 -41.72 -3.26
CA PHE A 460 -37.79 -40.88 -2.07
C PHE A 460 -36.71 -41.36 -1.09
N ARG A 461 -36.55 -42.68 -0.91
CA ARG A 461 -35.43 -43.24 -0.15
C ARG A 461 -34.07 -42.82 -0.72
N ASN A 462 -33.92 -42.85 -2.05
CA ASN A 462 -32.68 -42.45 -2.70
C ASN A 462 -32.43 -40.94 -2.57
N ILE A 463 -33.45 -40.11 -2.73
CA ILE A 463 -33.36 -38.65 -2.53
C ILE A 463 -32.90 -38.33 -1.12
N CYS A 464 -33.60 -38.84 -0.09
CA CYS A 464 -33.27 -38.58 1.31
C CYS A 464 -31.85 -39.09 1.65
N LYS A 465 -31.45 -40.24 1.12
CA LYS A 465 -30.10 -40.78 1.30
C LYS A 465 -29.02 -39.85 0.74
N GLN A 466 -29.22 -39.26 -0.45
CA GLN A 466 -28.24 -38.33 -1.00
C GLN A 466 -28.25 -36.98 -0.28
N MET A 467 -29.42 -36.48 0.14
CA MET A 467 -29.50 -35.27 0.96
C MET A 467 -28.78 -35.42 2.30
N ALA A 468 -28.95 -36.56 2.98
CA ALA A 468 -28.24 -36.86 4.23
C ALA A 468 -26.72 -36.91 4.01
N LYS A 469 -26.26 -37.55 2.94
CA LYS A 469 -24.83 -37.56 2.57
C LYS A 469 -24.27 -36.17 2.27
N MET A 470 -25.07 -35.32 1.61
CA MET A 470 -24.67 -33.95 1.34
C MET A 470 -24.57 -33.15 2.64
N HIS A 471 -25.56 -33.28 3.54
CA HIS A 471 -25.56 -32.65 4.86
C HIS A 471 -24.32 -33.06 5.66
N GLU A 472 -24.06 -34.36 5.78
CA GLU A 472 -22.88 -34.91 6.46
C GLU A 472 -21.56 -34.33 5.89
N ALA A 473 -21.49 -34.10 4.58
CA ALA A 473 -20.29 -33.57 3.94
C ALA A 473 -20.03 -32.08 4.23
N ILE A 474 -21.05 -31.30 4.62
CA ILE A 474 -20.96 -29.84 4.74
C ILE A 474 -21.28 -29.31 6.13
N PHE A 475 -21.97 -30.08 6.98
CA PHE A 475 -22.48 -29.63 8.28
C PHE A 475 -21.36 -29.17 9.23
N ASP A 476 -20.25 -29.90 9.29
CA ASP A 476 -19.10 -29.52 10.12
C ASP A 476 -18.21 -28.43 9.47
N LEU A 477 -18.54 -28.01 8.25
CA LEU A 477 -17.77 -27.00 7.52
C LEU A 477 -18.49 -25.65 7.50
N LEU A 478 -19.78 -25.64 7.17
CA LEU A 478 -20.56 -24.42 6.98
C LEU A 478 -21.25 -23.97 8.28
N PRO A 479 -21.39 -22.66 8.52
CA PRO A 479 -22.25 -22.15 9.59
C PRO A 479 -23.68 -22.69 9.46
N GLU A 480 -24.35 -22.83 10.60
CA GLU A 480 -25.71 -23.37 10.66
C GLU A 480 -26.69 -22.59 9.76
N GLU A 481 -26.68 -21.25 9.86
CA GLU A 481 -27.53 -20.38 9.04
C GLU A 481 -27.31 -20.58 7.54
N GLN A 482 -26.06 -20.68 7.09
CA GLN A 482 -25.74 -20.93 5.68
C GLN A 482 -26.22 -22.32 5.23
N THR A 483 -26.08 -23.32 6.11
CA THR A 483 -26.58 -24.68 5.85
C THR A 483 -28.11 -24.65 5.70
N GLN A 484 -28.83 -23.98 6.60
CA GLN A 484 -30.28 -23.83 6.52
C GLN A 484 -30.71 -23.16 5.20
N MET A 485 -30.07 -22.04 4.84
CA MET A 485 -30.38 -21.33 3.58
C MET A 485 -30.09 -22.17 2.33
N LEU A 486 -29.03 -22.96 2.34
CA LEU A 486 -28.72 -23.89 1.27
C LEU A 486 -29.79 -24.97 1.14
N PHE A 487 -30.23 -25.57 2.25
CA PHE A 487 -31.26 -26.61 2.24
C PHE A 487 -32.65 -26.07 1.86
N LEU A 488 -32.97 -24.81 2.17
CA LEU A 488 -34.17 -24.16 1.65
C LEU A 488 -34.15 -24.03 0.12
N ARG A 489 -33.01 -23.65 -0.48
CA ARG A 489 -32.85 -23.58 -1.93
C ARG A 489 -32.91 -24.96 -2.59
N ILE A 490 -32.29 -25.97 -1.97
CA ILE A 490 -32.38 -27.37 -2.41
C ILE A 490 -33.84 -27.85 -2.35
N ASN A 491 -34.56 -27.53 -1.26
CA ASN A 491 -35.96 -27.88 -1.12
C ASN A 491 -36.84 -27.23 -2.19
N ALA A 492 -36.58 -25.97 -2.57
CA ALA A 492 -37.28 -25.31 -3.67
C ALA A 492 -37.08 -26.04 -5.01
N SER A 493 -35.85 -26.47 -5.32
CA SER A 493 -35.56 -27.28 -6.51
C SER A 493 -36.27 -28.64 -6.47
N TYR A 494 -36.24 -29.33 -5.32
CA TYR A 494 -36.97 -30.58 -5.13
C TYR A 494 -38.48 -30.42 -5.40
N LYS A 495 -39.11 -29.39 -4.82
CA LYS A 495 -40.54 -29.09 -5.02
C LYS A 495 -40.86 -28.82 -6.49
N LEU A 496 -40.01 -28.08 -7.19
CA LEU A 496 -40.17 -27.79 -8.62
C LEU A 496 -40.23 -29.09 -9.46
N HIS A 497 -39.27 -30.00 -9.26
CA HIS A 497 -39.21 -31.26 -10.00
C HIS A 497 -40.34 -32.22 -9.63
N LEU A 498 -40.71 -32.29 -8.35
CA LEU A 498 -41.82 -33.12 -7.90
C LEU A 498 -43.14 -32.64 -8.51
N LYS A 499 -43.41 -31.33 -8.43
CA LYS A 499 -44.59 -30.69 -9.01
C LYS A 499 -44.73 -30.94 -10.51
N LYS A 500 -43.61 -30.83 -11.25
CA LYS A 500 -43.55 -31.16 -12.69
C LYS A 500 -43.94 -32.61 -12.94
N GLN A 501 -43.42 -33.56 -12.15
CA GLN A 501 -43.75 -34.98 -12.31
C GLN A 501 -45.18 -35.31 -11.92
N LEU A 502 -45.71 -34.74 -10.83
CA LEU A 502 -47.11 -34.93 -10.44
C LEU A 502 -48.06 -34.43 -11.52
N SER A 503 -47.74 -33.29 -12.14
CA SER A 503 -48.50 -32.75 -13.26
C SER A 503 -48.44 -33.68 -14.49
N HIS A 504 -47.28 -34.26 -14.79
CA HIS A 504 -47.12 -35.23 -15.89
C HIS A 504 -47.93 -36.53 -15.65
N LEU A 505 -47.99 -37.00 -14.41
CA LEU A 505 -48.76 -38.18 -14.01
C LEU A 505 -50.26 -37.89 -13.80
N ASN A 506 -50.70 -36.64 -13.95
CA ASN A 506 -52.07 -36.18 -13.67
C ASN A 506 -52.55 -36.48 -12.24
N VAL A 507 -51.65 -36.42 -11.26
CA VAL A 507 -52.00 -36.61 -9.83
C VAL A 507 -52.42 -35.28 -9.24
N ILE A 508 -53.64 -35.22 -8.71
CA ILE A 508 -54.24 -34.01 -8.14
C ILE A 508 -54.41 -34.11 -6.63
N ASN A 509 -54.68 -32.97 -5.98
CA ASN A 509 -54.92 -32.91 -4.54
C ASN A 509 -56.39 -33.15 -4.20
N ASP A 510 -56.88 -34.37 -4.43
CA ASP A 510 -58.29 -34.76 -4.29
C ASP A 510 -58.58 -35.63 -3.05
N GLY A 511 -57.57 -35.95 -2.24
CA GLY A 511 -57.69 -36.88 -1.11
C GLY A 511 -57.84 -38.36 -1.52
N GLY A 512 -57.68 -38.69 -2.80
CA GLY A 512 -57.77 -40.05 -3.31
C GLY A 512 -56.55 -40.92 -2.98
N PRO A 513 -56.54 -42.21 -3.36
CA PRO A 513 -55.46 -43.13 -3.02
C PRO A 513 -54.08 -42.71 -3.54
N GLN A 514 -54.00 -42.16 -4.75
CA GLN A 514 -52.74 -41.65 -5.32
C GLN A 514 -52.24 -40.41 -4.57
N ASN A 515 -53.14 -39.48 -4.23
CA ASN A 515 -52.82 -38.33 -3.39
C ASN A 515 -52.32 -38.76 -2.00
N GLY A 516 -52.94 -39.76 -1.39
CA GLY A 516 -52.52 -40.33 -0.11
C GLY A 516 -51.11 -40.94 -0.17
N LEU A 517 -50.78 -41.67 -1.24
CA LEU A 517 -49.43 -42.23 -1.44
C LEU A 517 -48.37 -41.13 -1.59
N VAL A 518 -48.64 -40.08 -2.40
CA VAL A 518 -47.72 -38.93 -2.55
C VAL A 518 -47.55 -38.20 -1.23
N THR A 519 -48.63 -37.96 -0.49
CA THR A 519 -48.60 -37.28 0.81
C THR A 519 -47.75 -38.04 1.81
N ALA A 520 -47.83 -39.37 1.83
CA ALA A 520 -47.01 -40.20 2.71
C ALA A 520 -45.53 -40.20 2.31
N ASP A 521 -45.20 -40.18 1.01
CA ASP A 521 -43.83 -40.03 0.51
C ASP A 521 -43.25 -38.64 0.86
N VAL A 522 -44.03 -37.57 0.68
CA VAL A 522 -43.67 -36.20 1.07
C VAL A 522 -43.46 -36.08 2.58
N ALA A 523 -44.32 -36.70 3.40
CA ALA A 523 -44.14 -36.74 4.84
C ALA A 523 -42.82 -37.45 5.23
N PHE A 524 -42.46 -38.53 4.53
CA PHE A 524 -41.16 -39.18 4.73
C PHE A 524 -39.99 -38.25 4.37
N TYR A 525 -40.08 -37.52 3.25
CA TYR A 525 -39.06 -36.53 2.87
C TYR A 525 -38.91 -35.42 3.92
N THR A 526 -40.03 -34.81 4.34
CA THR A 526 -40.04 -33.73 5.34
C THR A 526 -39.47 -34.20 6.66
N GLY A 527 -39.89 -35.38 7.15
CA GLY A 527 -39.37 -35.96 8.39
C GLY A 527 -37.88 -36.25 8.33
N ASN A 528 -37.36 -36.75 7.20
CA ASN A 528 -35.92 -36.99 7.04
C ASN A 528 -35.13 -35.68 7.03
N LEU A 529 -35.61 -34.65 6.32
CA LEU A 529 -34.92 -33.37 6.22
C LEU A 529 -34.87 -32.65 7.57
N GLN A 530 -35.99 -32.60 8.29
CA GLN A 530 -36.08 -31.96 9.60
C GLN A 530 -35.39 -32.75 10.73
N ALA A 531 -35.14 -34.05 10.52
CA ALA A 531 -34.33 -34.86 11.45
C ALA A 531 -32.82 -34.55 11.36
N LEU A 532 -32.36 -33.89 10.29
CA LEU A 532 -30.96 -33.49 10.16
C LEU A 532 -30.64 -32.35 11.13
N LYS A 533 -29.44 -32.40 11.72
CA LYS A 533 -28.97 -31.39 12.68
C LYS A 533 -29.01 -29.99 12.06
N GLY A 534 -29.54 -29.03 12.82
CA GLY A 534 -29.68 -27.64 12.41
C GLY A 534 -30.80 -27.36 11.40
N LEU A 535 -31.60 -28.37 11.00
CA LEU A 535 -32.65 -28.22 9.98
C LEU A 535 -34.09 -28.41 10.50
N LYS A 536 -34.28 -28.53 11.82
CA LYS A 536 -35.56 -28.91 12.43
C LYS A 536 -36.70 -27.92 12.13
N ASP A 537 -36.39 -26.63 12.20
CA ASP A 537 -37.39 -25.56 12.15
C ASP A 537 -37.49 -24.89 10.76
N LEU A 538 -36.95 -25.53 9.70
CA LEU A 538 -37.13 -25.02 8.34
C LEU A 538 -38.61 -25.08 7.92
N ASP A 539 -39.13 -23.94 7.48
CA ASP A 539 -40.38 -23.90 6.72
C ASP A 539 -40.15 -24.39 5.30
N LEU A 540 -40.58 -25.62 5.02
CA LEU A 540 -40.44 -26.23 3.71
C LEU A 540 -41.58 -25.86 2.74
N ASN A 541 -42.70 -25.33 3.24
CA ASN A 541 -43.93 -25.06 2.50
C ASN A 541 -44.22 -26.14 1.44
N MET A 542 -44.47 -27.38 1.88
CA MET A 542 -44.69 -28.52 0.99
C MET A 542 -46.03 -28.47 0.25
N SER A 543 -46.98 -27.63 0.69
CA SER A 543 -48.25 -27.39 -0.02
C SER A 543 -48.08 -26.85 -1.43
N GLU A 544 -46.98 -26.14 -1.71
CA GLU A 544 -46.68 -25.52 -3.02
C GLU A 544 -46.62 -26.53 -4.18
N ILE A 545 -46.35 -27.81 -3.89
CA ILE A 545 -46.28 -28.87 -4.90
C ILE A 545 -47.63 -29.11 -5.60
N TRP A 546 -48.74 -28.73 -4.96
CA TRP A 546 -50.10 -28.89 -5.46
C TRP A 546 -50.65 -27.66 -6.18
N GLU A 547 -49.99 -26.51 -6.06
CA GLU A 547 -50.47 -25.27 -6.67
C GLU A 547 -50.37 -25.35 -8.20
N GLN A 548 -51.47 -25.20 -8.94
CA GLN A 548 -51.38 -25.09 -10.40
C GLN A 548 -50.90 -23.69 -10.78
N LYS A 549 -50.03 -23.57 -11.81
CA LYS A 549 -49.76 -22.27 -12.42
C LYS A 549 -51.10 -21.71 -12.91
N ARG A 550 -51.52 -20.58 -12.36
CA ARG A 550 -52.59 -19.76 -12.95
C ARG A 550 -52.14 -19.22 -14.31
#